data_AF-D9WWY7-F1
#
_entry.id   AF-D9WWY7-F1
#
_cell.length_a   1.000
_cell.length_b   1.000
_cell.length_c   1.000
_cell.angle_alpha   90.00
_cell.angle_beta   90.00
_cell.angle_gamma   90.00
#
_symmetry.space_group_name_H-M   'P 1'
#
loop_
_entity.id
_entity.type
_entity.pdbx_description
1 polymer ?
#
loop_
_entity_poly.entity_id
_entity_poly.type
_entity_poly.pdbx_seq_one_letter_code
_entity_poly.pdbx_strand_id
1 'polypeptide(L)'
;MAGLLHSQKNSCACIYNWAMLEEPTRGGPTATRRNPLGAAMPVITAARIPRQPTGQLPTEIDLTTLPDVLQQVIETALEGARNAPDNDEYFRHMATAILAAGIHTRHGELARCACDCMCDVLYDADDPDGHLFHNGTREIPQCPACADDHRGTTF
;
A
#
# COMPACT_ATOMS: atom_id res chain seq x y z
N MET A 1 -3.61 20.31 -37.21
CA MET A 1 -3.22 19.00 -36.66
C MET A 1 -1.71 19.00 -36.47
N ALA A 2 -1.29 19.19 -35.21
CA ALA A 2 0.07 19.06 -34.70
C ALA A 2 -0.09 19.25 -33.18
N GLY A 3 0.41 18.45 -32.26
CA GLY A 3 1.16 17.21 -32.28
C GLY A 3 1.43 16.96 -30.79
N LEU A 4 0.91 15.85 -30.26
CA LEU A 4 1.12 15.44 -28.88
C LEU A 4 2.62 15.22 -28.63
N LEU A 5 3.22 16.02 -27.76
CA LEU A 5 4.56 15.77 -27.22
C LEU A 5 4.45 15.52 -25.72
N HIS A 6 4.42 14.22 -25.39
CA HIS A 6 5.15 13.59 -24.30
C HIS A 6 5.39 14.44 -23.04
N SER A 7 4.47 14.32 -22.07
CA SER A 7 4.76 14.51 -20.65
C SER A 7 4.76 13.14 -19.96
N GLN A 8 5.74 12.30 -20.31
CA GLN A 8 5.92 10.95 -19.76
C GLN A 8 7.27 10.86 -19.02
N LYS A 9 7.53 11.84 -18.17
CA LYS A 9 8.71 11.87 -17.29
C LYS A 9 8.27 12.45 -15.96
N ASN A 10 8.05 11.58 -14.97
CA ASN A 10 8.35 11.76 -13.53
C ASN A 10 7.60 10.76 -12.62
N SER A 11 6.74 9.88 -13.14
CA SER A 11 5.98 8.91 -12.32
C SER A 11 6.81 7.78 -11.71
N CYS A 12 8.10 7.64 -12.02
CA CYS A 12 8.96 6.58 -11.46
C CYS A 12 9.65 6.94 -10.14
N ALA A 13 9.53 8.18 -9.64
CA ALA A 13 10.35 8.64 -8.52
C ALA A 13 9.76 8.33 -7.13
N CYS A 14 8.44 8.19 -6.98
CA CYS A 14 7.81 8.08 -5.66
C CYS A 14 8.01 6.71 -4.97
N ILE A 15 8.50 5.69 -5.67
CA ILE A 15 8.52 4.29 -5.18
C ILE A 15 9.88 3.90 -4.57
N TYR A 16 10.97 4.59 -4.91
CA TYR A 16 12.31 4.12 -4.55
C TYR A 16 12.69 4.33 -3.08
N ASN A 17 11.90 5.05 -2.28
CA ASN A 17 12.33 5.45 -0.93
C ASN A 17 11.74 4.63 0.23
N TRP A 18 10.84 3.67 -0.04
CA TRP A 18 10.38 2.73 1.00
C TRP A 18 11.21 1.44 1.05
N ALA A 19 11.92 1.08 -0.03
CA ALA A 19 12.59 -0.22 -0.20
C ALA A 19 14.06 -0.30 0.30
N MET A 20 14.55 0.67 1.10
CA MET A 20 15.98 0.77 1.47
C MET A 20 16.24 0.86 2.98
N LEU A 21 15.44 0.21 3.83
CA LEU A 21 15.68 0.21 5.28
C LEU A 21 15.42 -1.15 5.94
N GLU A 22 16.33 -2.12 5.71
CA GLU A 22 16.96 -2.93 6.78
C GLU A 22 18.05 -3.87 6.20
N GLU A 23 19.28 -3.80 6.74
CA GLU A 23 20.43 -4.61 6.33
C GLU A 23 20.37 -6.07 6.85
N PRO A 24 20.99 -7.06 6.15
CA PRO A 24 20.80 -8.48 6.43
C PRO A 24 21.76 -9.01 7.51
N THR A 25 21.26 -9.33 8.70
CA THR A 25 22.00 -10.22 9.62
C THR A 25 21.79 -11.68 9.22
N ARG A 26 22.81 -12.19 8.52
CA ARG A 26 23.07 -13.59 8.13
C ARG A 26 22.97 -14.55 9.33
N GLY A 27 22.20 -15.63 9.20
CA GLY A 27 22.33 -16.80 10.09
C GLY A 27 21.15 -17.78 10.06
N GLY A 28 21.14 -18.72 9.10
CA GLY A 28 20.46 -20.02 9.30
C GLY A 28 21.22 -20.90 10.32
N PRO A 29 20.68 -22.05 10.79
CA PRO A 29 20.25 -23.12 9.89
C PRO A 29 19.02 -23.98 10.30
N THR A 30 18.39 -24.55 9.27
CA THR A 30 17.79 -25.90 9.13
C THR A 30 16.89 -26.50 10.23
N ALA A 31 15.61 -26.74 9.90
CA ALA A 31 14.84 -27.85 10.49
C ALA A 31 13.70 -28.36 9.58
N THR A 32 13.99 -29.51 8.96
CA THR A 32 13.16 -30.67 8.58
C THR A 32 11.64 -30.65 8.80
N ARG A 33 10.92 -30.94 7.70
CA ARG A 33 9.63 -31.64 7.58
C ARG A 33 9.06 -32.28 8.87
N ARG A 34 7.82 -31.90 9.21
CA ARG A 34 6.70 -32.84 9.44
C ARG A 34 5.36 -32.11 9.47
N ASN A 35 4.48 -32.48 8.54
CA ASN A 35 3.05 -32.18 8.57
C ASN A 35 2.37 -33.15 9.55
N PRO A 36 1.45 -32.68 10.40
CA PRO A 36 0.27 -33.46 10.70
C PRO A 36 -1.01 -32.67 10.39
N LEU A 37 -1.83 -33.27 9.52
CA LEU A 37 -3.26 -33.05 9.42
C LEU A 37 -3.89 -33.01 10.82
N GLY A 38 -4.67 -31.96 11.12
CA GLY A 38 -5.59 -31.96 12.25
C GLY A 38 -5.62 -30.68 13.08
N ALA A 39 -6.07 -29.56 12.49
CA ALA A 39 -6.65 -28.47 13.27
C ALA A 39 -7.78 -27.84 12.47
N ALA A 40 -8.93 -27.70 13.11
CA ALA A 40 -10.20 -27.30 12.52
C ALA A 40 -10.09 -26.01 11.71
N MET A 41 -10.49 -26.07 10.44
CA MET A 41 -10.75 -24.87 9.66
C MET A 41 -11.92 -24.13 10.32
N PRO A 42 -11.78 -22.85 10.74
CA PRO A 42 -12.96 -22.06 11.04
C PRO A 42 -13.75 -21.89 9.75
N VAL A 43 -15.01 -22.33 9.78
CA VAL A 43 -16.00 -21.98 8.77
C VAL A 43 -16.05 -20.45 8.75
N ILE A 44 -15.50 -19.86 7.67
CA ILE A 44 -15.68 -18.45 7.38
C ILE A 44 -17.18 -18.27 7.13
N THR A 45 -17.92 -17.96 8.19
CA THR A 45 -19.27 -17.45 8.07
C THR A 45 -19.11 -16.14 7.33
N ALA A 46 -19.62 -16.08 6.10
CA ALA A 46 -19.62 -14.88 5.28
C ALA A 46 -20.32 -13.76 6.06
N ALA A 47 -19.54 -13.01 6.84
CA ALA A 47 -19.96 -11.71 7.33
C ALA A 47 -20.39 -10.95 6.08
N ARG A 48 -21.62 -10.46 6.08
CA ARG A 48 -22.14 -9.61 5.00
C ARG A 48 -21.17 -8.45 4.85
N ILE A 49 -20.30 -8.53 3.85
CA ILE A 49 -19.58 -7.38 3.34
C ILE A 49 -20.68 -6.38 2.97
N PRO A 50 -20.73 -5.19 3.60
CA PRO A 50 -21.65 -4.15 3.19
C PRO A 50 -21.44 -3.92 1.70
N ARG A 51 -22.47 -4.17 0.89
CA ARG A 51 -22.43 -3.82 -0.53
C ARG A 51 -22.33 -2.30 -0.58
N GLN A 52 -21.14 -1.76 -0.89
CA GLN A 52 -20.98 -0.33 -1.16
C GLN A 52 -21.93 0.07 -2.31
N PRO A 53 -22.59 1.24 -2.22
CA PRO A 53 -23.56 1.67 -3.22
C PRO A 53 -22.85 2.00 -4.54
N THR A 54 -23.37 1.44 -5.64
CA THR A 54 -23.18 1.84 -7.05
C THR A 54 -21.94 2.68 -7.41
N GLY A 55 -20.91 2.01 -7.94
CA GLY A 55 -20.33 2.40 -9.23
C GLY A 55 -18.85 2.77 -9.28
N GLN A 56 -18.26 3.24 -8.19
CA GLN A 56 -16.83 3.61 -8.19
C GLN A 56 -16.22 3.22 -6.85
N LEU A 57 -15.16 2.41 -6.90
CA LEU A 57 -14.40 2.08 -5.70
C LEU A 57 -13.77 3.36 -5.13
N PRO A 58 -13.67 3.50 -3.80
CA PRO A 58 -13.01 4.65 -3.19
C PRO A 58 -11.54 4.76 -3.63
N THR A 59 -10.99 5.96 -3.64
CA THR A 59 -9.55 6.21 -3.88
C THR A 59 -8.74 6.25 -2.58
N GLU A 60 -9.42 6.32 -1.43
CA GLU A 60 -8.84 6.35 -0.09
C GLU A 60 -9.60 5.41 0.85
N ILE A 61 -8.88 4.81 1.80
CA ILE A 61 -9.48 4.03 2.88
C ILE A 61 -8.66 4.13 4.16
N ASP A 62 -9.35 4.29 5.29
CA ASP A 62 -8.73 4.15 6.61
C ASP A 62 -8.59 2.66 6.94
N LEU A 63 -7.34 2.19 7.04
CA LEU A 63 -7.01 0.79 7.33
C LEU A 63 -7.68 0.30 8.62
N THR A 64 -7.83 1.15 9.63
CA THR A 64 -8.40 0.78 10.94
C THR A 64 -9.89 0.47 10.88
N THR A 65 -10.57 0.91 9.82
CA THR A 65 -12.00 0.65 9.59
C THR A 65 -12.26 -0.71 8.95
N LEU A 66 -11.22 -1.36 8.44
CA LEU A 66 -11.31 -2.68 7.82
C LEU A 66 -11.35 -3.79 8.89
N PRO A 67 -11.98 -4.94 8.61
CA PRO A 67 -11.82 -6.14 9.42
C PRO A 67 -10.35 -6.51 9.61
N ASP A 68 -9.95 -6.95 10.81
CA ASP A 68 -8.56 -7.32 11.16
C ASP A 68 -7.90 -8.27 10.14
N VAL A 69 -8.69 -9.22 9.60
CA VAL A 69 -8.21 -10.16 8.58
C VAL A 69 -7.78 -9.43 7.30
N LEU A 70 -8.52 -8.41 6.86
CA LEU A 70 -8.15 -7.61 5.70
C LEU A 70 -6.95 -6.70 6.02
N GLN A 71 -6.89 -6.13 7.23
CA GLN A 71 -5.72 -5.38 7.67
C GLN A 71 -4.44 -6.22 7.57
N GLN A 72 -4.46 -7.43 8.11
CA GLN A 72 -3.31 -8.36 8.05
C GLN A 72 -2.91 -8.74 6.62
N VAL A 73 -3.90 -8.99 5.74
CA VAL A 73 -3.64 -9.29 4.33
C VAL A 73 -2.96 -8.12 3.65
N ILE A 74 -3.44 -6.90 3.90
CA ILE A 74 -2.87 -5.68 3.32
C ILE A 74 -1.45 -5.46 3.84
N GLU A 75 -1.22 -5.53 5.15
CA GLU A 75 0.12 -5.37 5.74
C GLU A 75 1.10 -6.42 5.22
N THR A 76 0.68 -7.68 5.14
CA THR A 76 1.50 -8.76 4.58
C THR A 76 1.83 -8.51 3.11
N ALA A 77 0.86 -8.01 2.33
CA ALA A 77 1.07 -7.68 0.93
C ALA A 77 2.02 -6.48 0.76
N LEU A 78 1.85 -5.40 1.54
CA LEU A 78 2.74 -4.25 1.49
C LEU A 78 4.17 -4.61 1.90
N GLU A 79 4.34 -5.47 2.91
CA GLU A 79 5.64 -5.99 3.30
C GLU A 79 6.24 -6.90 2.23
N GLY A 80 5.44 -7.72 1.56
CA GLY A 80 5.86 -8.51 0.41
C GLY A 80 6.34 -7.63 -0.75
N ALA A 81 5.62 -6.55 -1.06
CA ALA A 81 6.01 -5.62 -2.11
C ALA A 81 7.33 -4.90 -1.77
N ARG A 82 7.52 -4.50 -0.50
CA ARG A 82 8.78 -3.91 -0.02
C ARG A 82 9.98 -4.82 -0.27
N ASN A 83 9.80 -6.12 -0.06
CA ASN A 83 10.87 -7.12 -0.15
C ASN A 83 10.92 -7.83 -1.51
N ALA A 84 10.16 -7.38 -2.50
CA ALA A 84 10.08 -8.02 -3.79
C ALA A 84 11.44 -7.95 -4.54
N PRO A 85 11.94 -9.07 -5.09
CA PRO A 85 13.20 -9.12 -5.82
C PRO A 85 13.09 -8.54 -7.24
N ASP A 86 11.87 -8.45 -7.77
CA ASP A 86 11.57 -7.96 -9.11
C ASP A 86 10.19 -7.28 -9.19
N ASN A 87 9.94 -6.64 -10.33
CA ASN A 87 8.71 -5.89 -10.57
C ASN A 87 7.47 -6.78 -10.61
N ASP A 88 7.58 -8.02 -11.09
CA ASP A 88 6.41 -8.91 -11.22
C ASP A 88 5.92 -9.33 -9.84
N GLU A 89 6.83 -9.62 -8.91
CA GLU A 89 6.50 -9.88 -7.51
C GLU A 89 5.94 -8.64 -6.82
N TYR A 90 6.56 -7.47 -7.03
CA TYR A 90 6.06 -6.20 -6.53
C TYR A 90 4.60 -5.94 -6.93
N PHE A 91 4.29 -6.04 -8.23
CA PHE A 91 2.95 -5.77 -8.74
C PHE A 91 1.92 -6.82 -8.27
N ARG A 92 2.31 -8.08 -8.10
CA ARG A 92 1.44 -9.10 -7.50
C ARG A 92 1.04 -8.74 -6.07
N HIS A 93 2.01 -8.28 -5.27
CA HIS A 93 1.75 -7.84 -3.91
C HIS A 93 0.89 -6.57 -3.87
N MET A 94 1.19 -5.56 -4.69
CA MET A 94 0.38 -4.34 -4.80
C MET A 94 -1.07 -4.66 -5.23
N ALA A 95 -1.26 -5.51 -6.23
CA ALA A 95 -2.59 -5.94 -6.65
C ALA A 95 -3.36 -6.64 -5.52
N THR A 96 -2.68 -7.45 -4.70
CA THR A 96 -3.29 -8.10 -3.53
C THR A 96 -3.74 -7.06 -2.49
N ALA A 97 -2.89 -6.08 -2.18
CA ALA A 97 -3.23 -5.00 -1.25
C ALA A 97 -4.43 -4.17 -1.75
N ILE A 98 -4.43 -3.78 -3.03
CA ILE A 98 -5.52 -3.02 -3.68
C ILE A 98 -6.84 -3.78 -3.61
N LEU A 99 -6.83 -5.07 -3.97
CA LEU A 99 -8.03 -5.91 -3.94
C LEU A 99 -8.57 -6.10 -2.51
N ALA A 100 -7.68 -6.26 -1.53
CA ALA A 100 -8.08 -6.41 -0.13
C ALA A 100 -8.60 -5.11 0.49
N ALA A 101 -7.99 -3.97 0.13
CA ALA A 101 -8.41 -2.64 0.56
C ALA A 101 -9.70 -2.18 -0.14
N GLY A 102 -10.03 -2.73 -1.31
CA GLY A 102 -11.23 -2.36 -2.06
C GLY A 102 -11.17 -0.93 -2.63
N ILE A 103 -9.97 -0.48 -2.97
CA ILE A 103 -9.71 0.86 -3.51
C ILE A 103 -9.41 0.82 -5.01
N HIS A 104 -9.74 1.89 -5.71
CA HIS A 104 -9.32 2.11 -7.09
C HIS A 104 -7.98 2.83 -7.11
N THR A 105 -7.07 2.39 -7.98
CA THR A 105 -5.82 3.10 -8.27
C THR A 105 -5.68 3.30 -9.77
N ARG A 106 -5.07 4.43 -10.17
CA ARG A 106 -4.87 4.74 -11.59
C ARG A 106 -3.76 3.90 -12.22
N HIS A 107 -2.67 3.65 -11.48
CA HIS A 107 -1.50 2.93 -11.99
C HIS A 107 -1.12 1.69 -11.20
N GLY A 108 -1.97 1.22 -10.28
CA GLY A 108 -1.73 -0.04 -9.57
C GLY A 108 -0.84 0.09 -8.34
N GLU A 109 -0.67 1.31 -7.80
CA GLU A 109 0.17 1.57 -6.63
C GLU A 109 -0.60 2.23 -5.50
N LEU A 110 -0.18 1.90 -4.28
CA LEU A 110 -0.75 2.43 -3.05
C LEU A 110 0.31 3.18 -2.26
N ALA A 111 -0.11 4.30 -1.70
CA ALA A 111 0.63 5.00 -0.67
C ALA A 111 -0.08 4.83 0.67
N ARG A 112 0.71 4.62 1.73
CA ARG A 112 0.25 4.79 3.11
C ARG A 112 0.66 6.16 3.58
N CYS A 113 -0.28 6.93 4.09
CA CYS A 113 0.01 8.23 4.69
C CYS A 113 1.01 8.04 5.85
N ALA A 114 2.03 8.88 5.88
CA ALA A 114 3.16 8.79 6.82
C ALA A 114 3.46 10.15 7.49
N CYS A 115 2.43 11.00 7.63
CA CYS A 115 2.49 12.24 8.43
C CYS A 115 2.85 11.93 9.89
N ASP A 116 3.20 12.98 10.65
CA ASP A 116 3.37 12.90 12.11
C ASP A 116 2.04 12.73 12.88
N CYS A 117 0.91 12.81 12.19
CA CYS A 117 -0.45 12.72 12.74
C CYS A 117 -0.95 11.29 12.99
N MET A 118 -0.14 10.27 12.70
CA MET A 118 -0.50 8.85 12.84
C MET A 118 -1.74 8.45 12.03
N CYS A 119 -1.89 8.99 10.82
CA CYS A 119 -2.91 8.55 9.85
C CYS A 119 -2.63 7.11 9.39
N ASP A 120 -3.66 6.28 9.34
CA ASP A 120 -3.59 4.93 8.77
C ASP A 120 -4.30 4.83 7.41
N VAL A 121 -4.43 5.96 6.72
CA VAL A 121 -5.07 6.04 5.41
C VAL A 121 -4.16 5.46 4.33
N LEU A 122 -4.73 4.52 3.56
CA LEU A 122 -4.20 4.05 2.28
C LEU A 122 -4.91 4.77 1.15
N TYR A 123 -4.16 5.21 0.14
CA TYR A 123 -4.70 5.98 -0.98
C TYR A 123 -3.96 5.66 -2.28
N ASP A 124 -4.56 6.03 -3.41
CA ASP A 124 -3.90 5.98 -4.72
C ASP A 124 -2.60 6.82 -4.68
N ALA A 125 -1.46 6.19 -4.97
CA ALA A 125 -0.18 6.90 -4.92
C ALA A 125 -0.10 8.06 -5.93
N ASP A 126 -0.93 8.01 -6.99
CA ASP A 126 -1.06 9.06 -8.01
C ASP A 126 -2.28 9.97 -7.79
N ASP A 127 -2.87 9.98 -6.59
CA ASP A 127 -3.93 10.93 -6.26
C ASP A 127 -3.42 12.37 -6.43
N PRO A 128 -4.08 13.20 -7.27
CA PRO A 128 -3.64 14.57 -7.54
C PRO A 128 -3.68 15.48 -6.31
N ASP A 129 -4.49 15.13 -5.31
CA ASP A 129 -4.62 15.86 -4.06
C ASP A 129 -3.70 15.27 -2.97
N GLY A 130 -3.06 14.11 -3.25
CA GLY A 130 -1.99 13.56 -2.44
C GLY A 130 -0.77 14.48 -2.43
N HIS A 131 -0.08 14.53 -1.28
CA HIS A 131 1.09 15.39 -1.12
C HIS A 131 2.34 14.58 -0.78
N LEU A 132 3.46 14.96 -1.34
CA LEU A 132 4.78 14.40 -1.04
C LEU A 132 5.68 15.54 -0.55
N PHE A 133 6.22 15.41 0.67
CA PHE A 133 7.15 16.40 1.22
C PHE A 133 8.41 15.72 1.73
N HIS A 134 9.51 16.47 1.81
CA HIS A 134 10.78 15.93 2.29
C HIS A 134 11.04 16.36 3.72
N ASN A 135 11.20 15.41 4.65
CA ASN A 135 11.40 15.71 6.08
C ASN A 135 12.88 15.91 6.48
N GLY A 136 13.76 16.13 5.50
CA GLY A 136 15.20 16.22 5.67
C GLY A 136 15.94 14.88 5.54
N THR A 137 15.24 13.75 5.64
CA THR A 137 15.84 12.41 5.49
C THR A 137 15.26 11.60 4.34
N ARG A 138 13.97 11.78 4.05
CA ARG A 138 13.27 11.05 2.99
C ARG A 138 12.03 11.82 2.55
N GLU A 139 11.50 11.38 1.43
CA GLU A 139 10.16 11.77 0.97
C GLU A 139 9.11 11.06 1.83
N ILE A 140 8.10 11.82 2.26
CA ILE A 140 7.02 11.40 3.13
C ILE A 140 5.71 11.58 2.37
N PRO A 141 5.00 10.47 2.06
CA PRO A 141 3.67 10.54 1.48
C PRO A 141 2.64 11.01 2.53
N GLN A 142 1.75 11.89 2.12
CA GLN A 142 0.65 12.43 2.91
C GLN A 142 -0.64 12.29 2.10
N CYS A 143 -1.68 11.67 2.68
CA CYS A 143 -2.98 11.53 2.02
C CYS A 143 -3.65 12.90 1.81
N PRO A 144 -4.61 13.02 0.87
CA PRO A 144 -5.32 14.27 0.60
C PRO A 144 -5.89 14.94 1.85
N ALA A 145 -6.60 14.20 2.70
CA ALA A 145 -7.17 14.76 3.94
C ALA A 145 -6.11 15.39 4.85
N CYS A 146 -4.99 14.70 5.07
CA CYS A 146 -3.89 15.22 5.87
C CYS A 146 -3.16 16.38 5.18
N ALA A 147 -3.08 16.37 3.85
CA ALA A 147 -2.48 17.44 3.07
C ALA A 147 -3.31 18.73 3.17
N ASP A 148 -4.64 18.61 3.26
CA ASP A 148 -5.53 19.75 3.48
C ASP A 148 -5.48 20.26 4.93
N ASP A 149 -5.53 19.36 5.91
CA ASP A 149 -5.63 19.73 7.33
C ASP A 149 -4.31 20.25 7.92
N HIS A 150 -3.20 19.60 7.59
CA HIS A 150 -1.89 19.90 8.18
C HIS A 150 -0.76 19.59 7.20
N ARG A 151 -0.78 20.26 6.06
CA ARG A 151 0.20 20.05 4.98
C ARG A 151 1.65 20.05 5.48
N GLY A 152 2.36 18.95 5.24
CA GLY A 152 3.78 18.84 5.48
C GLY A 152 4.57 19.81 4.60
N THR A 153 5.60 20.43 5.16
CA THR A 153 6.49 21.34 4.41
C THR A 153 7.88 20.74 4.34
N THR A 154 8.57 21.01 3.23
CA THR A 154 9.96 20.56 3.04
C THR A 154 10.90 21.41 3.87
N PHE A 155 11.83 20.76 4.57
CA PHE A 155 12.91 21.41 5.35
C PHE A 155 14.20 21.53 4.56
#